data_AF-A0A1G2YUE8-F1
#
_entry.id   AF-A0A1G2YUE8-F1
#
_cell.length_a   1.000
_cell.length_b   1.000
_cell.length_c   1.000
_cell.angle_alpha   90.00
_cell.angle_beta   90.00
_cell.angle_gamma   90.00
#
_symmetry.space_group_name_H-M   'P 1'
#
loop_
_entity.id
_entity.type
_entity.pdbx_description
1 polymer ?
#
loop_
_entity_poly.entity_id
_entity_poly.type
_entity_poly.pdbx_seq_one_letter_code
_entity_poly.pdbx_strand_id
1 'polypeptide(L)' 'MRWLKYELKDVIITSIQHADLDGDGLPEEELQLDFGGLKLTYVQYDASGKPAGQTSAEWNDGPVIR' A
#
# COMPACT_ATOMS: atom_id res chain seq x y z
N MET A 1 -13.01 10.42 1.40
CA MET A 1 -12.45 10.49 0.03
C MET A 1 -11.24 9.58 -0.04
N ARG A 2 -11.09 8.76 -1.09
CA ARG A 2 -9.96 7.84 -1.25
C ARG A 2 -9.07 8.35 -2.37
N TRP A 3 -7.98 9.03 -2.02
CA TRP A 3 -7.08 9.70 -2.95
C TRP A 3 -5.89 8.84 -3.37
N LEU A 4 -5.55 7.82 -2.57
CA LEU A 4 -4.52 6.84 -2.88
C LEU A 4 -5.04 5.43 -2.65
N LYS A 5 -4.72 4.53 -3.57
CA LYS A 5 -5.04 3.11 -3.47
C LYS A 5 -3.82 2.29 -3.87
N TYR A 6 -3.44 1.37 -3.00
CA TYR A 6 -2.47 0.31 -3.27
C TYR A 6 -3.23 -0.98 -3.56
N GLU A 7 -2.83 -1.69 -4.60
CA GLU A 7 -3.31 -3.02 -4.94
C GLU A 7 -2.09 -3.93 -5.07
N LEU A 8 -1.97 -4.89 -4.15
CA LEU A 8 -0.87 -5.84 -4.11
C LEU A 8 -1.33 -7.18 -4.69
N LYS A 9 -0.43 -7.88 -5.40
CA LYS A 9 -0.62 -9.24 -5.92
C LYS A 9 0.40 -10.18 -5.28
N ASP A 10 0.01 -11.43 -5.09
CA ASP A 10 0.86 -12.50 -4.56
C ASP A 10 1.53 -12.11 -3.22
N VAL A 11 0.70 -11.80 -2.22
CA VAL A 11 1.13 -11.22 -0.95
C VAL A 11 1.46 -12.30 0.07
N ILE A 12 2.62 -12.19 0.70
CA ILE A 12 3.05 -13.03 1.81
C ILE A 12 3.40 -12.14 3.01
N ILE A 13 2.94 -12.51 4.20
CA ILE A 13 3.40 -11.89 5.44
C ILE A 13 4.76 -12.49 5.80
N THR A 14 5.79 -11.65 5.90
CA THR A 14 7.15 -12.08 6.20
C THR A 14 7.53 -11.87 7.67
N SER A 15 6.86 -10.95 8.36
CA SER A 15 7.05 -10.73 9.80
C SER A 15 5.78 -10.16 10.44
N ILE A 16 5.58 -10.51 11.70
CA ILE A 16 4.56 -9.94 12.60
C ILE A 16 5.27 -9.55 13.89
N GLN A 17 5.16 -8.29 14.31
CA GLN A 17 5.66 -7.81 15.59
C GLN A 17 4.50 -7.21 16.39
N HIS A 18 4.39 -7.61 17.66
CA HIS A 18 3.42 -7.06 18.61
C HIS A 18 4.17 -6.24 19.64
N ALA A 19 3.94 -4.93 19.68
CA ALA A 19 4.57 -4.02 20.63
C ALA A 19 3.73 -2.75 20.81
N ASP A 20 3.92 -2.07 21.93
CA ASP A 20 3.58 -0.66 22.07
C ASP A 20 4.76 0.13 21.48
N LEU A 21 4.70 0.48 20.18
CA LEU A 21 5.87 1.01 19.45
C LEU A 21 6.14 2.48 19.75
N ASP A 22 5.13 3.23 20.22
CA ASP A 22 5.23 4.67 20.49
C ASP A 22 5.03 5.07 21.96
N GLY A 23 4.68 4.12 22.83
CA GLY A 23 4.54 4.31 24.27
C GLY A 23 3.24 4.99 24.68
N ASP A 24 2.23 5.02 23.80
CA ASP A 24 0.92 5.60 24.11
C ASP A 24 0.03 4.68 24.96
N GLY A 25 0.48 3.44 25.21
CA GLY A 25 -0.22 2.44 26.01
C GLY A 25 -1.30 1.68 25.24
N LEU A 26 -1.40 1.84 23.92
CA LEU A 26 -2.22 1.04 23.04
C LEU A 26 -1.38 -0.07 22.39
N PRO A 27 -1.92 -1.29 22.28
CA PRO A 27 -1.21 -2.36 21.58
C PRO A 27 -1.17 -2.06 20.08
N GLU A 28 0.03 -2.08 19.50
CA GLU A 28 0.24 -1.93 18.06
C GLU A 28 0.78 -3.23 17.45
N GLU A 29 0.54 -3.37 16.15
CA GLU A 29 1.04 -4.50 15.36
C GLU A 29 1.73 -3.97 14.11
N GLU A 30 2.97 -4.41 13.89
CA GLU A 30 3.69 -4.18 12.65
C GLU A 30 3.67 -5.45 11.80
N LEU A 31 3.21 -5.32 10.55
CA LEU A 31 3.20 -6.38 9.55
C LEU A 31 4.15 -6.02 8.42
N GLN A 32 5.06 -6.93 8.10
CA GLN A 32 5.89 -6.83 6.91
C GLN A 32 5.33 -7.72 5.79
N LEU A 33 5.21 -7.17 4.58
CA LEU A 33 4.63 -7.83 3.42
C LEU A 33 5.64 -7.90 2.27
N ASP A 34 5.82 -9.10 1.72
CA ASP A 34 6.39 -9.29 0.39
C ASP A 34 5.25 -9.46 -0.62
N PHE A 35 5.43 -8.96 -1.84
CA PHE A 35 4.41 -9.02 -2.89
C PHE A 35 5.07 -9.15 -4.28
N GLY A 36 4.46 -9.94 -5.15
CA GLY A 36 4.93 -10.11 -6.54
C GLY A 36 4.51 -8.99 -7.48
N GLY A 37 3.54 -8.16 -7.09
CA GLY A 37 3.13 -7.01 -7.89
C GLY A 37 2.47 -5.92 -7.07
N LEU A 38 2.59 -4.68 -7.55
CA LEU A 38 2.02 -3.49 -6.95
C LEU A 38 1.42 -2.61 -8.04
N LYS A 39 0.16 -2.21 -7.87
CA LYS A 39 -0.44 -1.08 -8.58
C LYS A 39 -0.76 0.03 -7.60
N LEU A 40 -0.26 1.21 -7.89
CA LEU A 40 -0.57 2.44 -7.18
C LEU A 40 -1.50 3.29 -8.03
N THR A 41 -2.66 3.68 -7.49
CA THR A 41 -3.59 4.60 -8.15
C THR A 41 -3.77 5.85 -7.31
N TYR A 42 -3.51 7.02 -7.91
CA TYR A 42 -3.77 8.33 -7.30
C TYR A 42 -4.93 9.03 -8.03
N VAL A 43 -5.87 9.54 -7.24
CA VAL A 43 -6.99 10.36 -7.72
C VAL A 43 -6.76 11.80 -7.29
N GLN A 44 -6.67 12.69 -8.28
CA GLN A 44 -6.61 14.13 -8.06
C GLN A 44 -8.02 14.67 -7.87
N TYR A 45 -8.20 15.58 -6.92
CA TYR A 45 -9.46 16.27 -6.67
C TYR A 45 -9.32 17.78 -6.93
N ASP A 46 -10.38 18.41 -7.39
CA ASP A 46 -10.48 19.86 -7.53
C ASP A 46 -10.77 20.56 -6.18
N ALA A 47 -10.83 21.89 -6.21
CA ALA A 47 -11.13 22.70 -5.02
C ALA A 47 -12.53 22.46 -4.44
N SER A 48 -13.45 21.84 -5.20
CA SER A 48 -14.79 21.45 -4.76
C SER A 48 -14.82 20.02 -4.20
N GLY A 49 -13.69 19.32 -4.16
CA GLY A 49 -13.59 17.93 -3.71
C GLY A 49 -14.10 16.91 -4.75
N LYS A 50 -14.28 17.30 -6.02
CA LYS A 50 -14.67 16.38 -7.10
C LYS A 50 -13.44 15.80 -7.78
N PRO A 51 -13.46 14.53 -8.24
CA PRO A 51 -12.36 13.97 -9.01
C PRO A 51 -12.10 14.79 -10.27
N ALA A 52 -10.85 15.21 -10.45
CA ALA A 52 -10.37 16.00 -11.58
C ALA A 52 -9.40 15.21 -12.49
N GLY A 53 -8.88 14.08 -12.02
CA GLY A 53 -7.99 13.22 -12.78
C GLY A 53 -7.60 11.97 -12.01
N GLN A 54 -7.06 10.99 -12.73
CA GLN A 54 -6.50 9.78 -12.16
C GLN A 54 -5.23 9.39 -12.90
N THR A 55 -4.20 9.00 -12.14
CA THR A 55 -2.99 8.41 -12.68
C THR A 55 -2.66 7.12 -11.92
N SER A 56 -2.00 6.18 -12.59
CA SER A 56 -1.57 4.94 -11.96
C SER A 56 -0.21 4.49 -12.46
N ALA A 57 0.53 3.83 -11.58
CA ALA A 57 1.75 3.12 -11.92
C ALA A 57 1.63 1.66 -11.45
N GLU A 58 2.20 0.74 -12.23
CA GLU A 58 2.15 -0.70 -11.95
C GLU A 58 3.54 -1.31 -12.13
N TRP A 59 3.92 -2.14 -11.16
CA TRP A 59 5.16 -2.93 -11.16
C TRP A 59 4.77 -4.38 -10.97
N ASN A 60 5.29 -5.24 -11.83
CA ASN A 60 5.13 -6.69 -11.73
C ASN A 60 6.53 -7.29 -11.66
N ASP A 61 6.85 -7.93 -10.54
CA ASP A 61 8.04 -8.75 -10.40
C ASP A 61 7.68 -10.15 -10.90
N GLY A 62 7.58 -10.31 -12.22
CA GLY A 62 7.60 -11.65 -12.82
C GLY A 62 8.97 -12.29 -12.58
N PRO A 63 9.10 -13.64 -12.59
CA PRO A 63 10.40 -14.27 -12.41
C PRO A 63 11.38 -13.72 -13.43
N VAL A 64 12.42 -13.01 -12.96
CA VAL A 64 13.57 -12.66 -13.78
C VAL A 64 14.37 -13.94 -13.97
N ILE A 65 14.03 -14.73 -14.99
CA ILE A 65 14.90 -15.81 -15.46
C ILE A 65 16.11 -15.14 -16.12
N ARG A 66 17.22 -15.02 -15.39
CA ARG A 66 18.55 -14.76 -15.95
C ARG A 66 19.33 -16.05 -16.05
#